data_AF-A0A921ZMP6-F1
#
_entry.id   AF-A0A921ZMP6-F1
#
_cell.length_a   1.000
_cell.length_b   1.000
_cell.length_c   1.000
_cell.angle_alpha   90.00
_cell.angle_beta   90.00
_cell.angle_gamma   90.00
#
_symmetry.space_group_name_H-M   'P 1'
#
loop_
_entity.id
_entity.type
_entity.pdbx_description
1 polymer ?
#
loop_
_entity_poly.entity_id
_entity_poly.type
_entity_poly.pdbx_seq_one_letter_code
_entity_poly.pdbx_strand_id
1 'polypeptide(L)'
;MQPGRTLLVLVLVSACSIPAARQHSSNGVTLNFTEAVARNGYQSETHSVLTEDGYLLTLFRLGKNRGTPTLLVHGLLQSADCWIDSGPDAGLGYLIAAAGYDLWLGNVRGNYYSRAHTHLRPEDPAFWDFSTDEIGLYDVPAMVDYVLQQTGAKKLNYIGFSQGAGALFMTCSERSHYCSKVNVIIALSPSMRHKNTRSPLFRLVTEGSLDYGPILRSVGIHEVFTRGTLTQEILSFFCNIPELIIFCTIFKEMLDAVYQLHKPMVTEETIRTLVTHFPSGTSVKNMVRFGQAMKNEEFIKFDYGEENLQRYGSVLPPKYNFEAVNVPVVAIYGKNDGIVDIKDVEWGLQKLPVVLESYVIKDPHWSHLDMNYSKNTKRLVFPKINKYLSMFSL
;
A
#
# COMPACT_ATOMS: atom_id res chain seq x y z
N MET A 1 18.00 31.39 3.16
CA MET A 1 17.01 30.34 2.84
C MET A 1 17.57 29.02 3.36
N GLN A 2 16.87 28.32 4.25
CA GLN A 2 17.37 27.07 4.82
C GLN A 2 17.39 25.96 3.76
N PRO A 3 18.48 25.19 3.62
CA PRO A 3 18.61 24.15 2.59
C PRO A 3 17.50 23.08 2.62
N GLY A 4 16.90 22.82 3.79
CA GLY A 4 15.74 21.92 3.92
C GLY A 4 14.45 22.41 3.25
N ARG A 5 14.24 23.74 3.15
CA ARG A 5 13.07 24.31 2.47
C ARG A 5 13.15 24.18 0.96
N THR A 6 14.34 24.29 0.37
CA THR A 6 14.54 24.16 -1.09
C THR A 6 14.34 22.72 -1.56
N LEU A 7 14.83 21.73 -0.80
CA LEU A 7 14.65 20.31 -1.12
C LEU A 7 13.17 19.88 -1.02
N LEU A 8 12.45 20.36 0.00
CA LEU A 8 11.02 20.10 0.16
C LEU A 8 10.20 20.67 -1.01
N VAL A 9 10.51 21.89 -1.46
CA VAL A 9 9.85 22.49 -2.63
C VAL A 9 10.12 21.68 -3.91
N LEU A 10 11.33 21.18 -4.13
CA LEU A 10 11.66 20.35 -5.29
C LEU A 10 10.92 19.00 -5.30
N VAL A 11 10.81 18.34 -4.13
CA VAL A 11 10.05 17.09 -3.99
C VAL A 11 8.55 17.32 -4.19
N LEU A 12 8.02 18.46 -3.76
CA LEU A 12 6.62 18.81 -3.96
C LEU A 12 6.31 19.21 -5.40
N VAL A 13 7.21 19.92 -6.07
CA VAL A 13 7.06 20.28 -7.49
C VAL A 13 7.09 19.03 -8.37
N SER A 14 7.91 18.02 -8.06
CA SER A 14 7.86 16.74 -8.78
C SER A 14 6.61 15.91 -8.43
N ALA A 15 6.14 15.97 -7.18
CA ALA A 15 4.93 15.28 -6.71
C ALA A 15 3.61 15.84 -7.26
N CYS A 16 3.60 17.13 -7.65
CA CYS A 16 2.44 17.87 -8.16
C CYS A 16 2.46 18.07 -9.68
N SER A 17 3.31 17.33 -10.41
CA SER A 17 3.41 17.43 -11.87
C SER A 17 2.05 17.16 -12.51
N ILE A 18 1.55 18.12 -13.31
CA ILE A 18 0.28 17.98 -14.04
C ILE A 18 0.36 16.71 -14.91
N PRO A 19 -0.58 15.75 -14.77
CA PRO A 19 -0.59 14.58 -15.64
C PRO A 19 -0.70 15.03 -17.09
N ALA A 20 0.14 14.48 -17.98
CA ALA A 20 0.02 14.74 -19.41
C ALA A 20 -1.40 14.34 -19.86
N ALA A 21 -1.97 15.11 -20.80
CA ALA A 21 -3.29 14.81 -21.35
C ALA A 21 -3.33 13.33 -21.79
N ARG A 22 -4.29 12.56 -21.25
CA ARG A 22 -4.43 11.12 -21.51
C ARG A 22 -4.63 10.87 -23.00
N GLN A 23 -3.54 10.56 -23.71
CA GLN A 23 -3.61 9.63 -24.81
C GLN A 23 -3.52 8.23 -24.19
N HIS A 24 -4.47 7.35 -24.53
CA HIS A 24 -4.20 5.92 -24.52
C HIS A 24 -3.04 5.69 -25.51
N SER A 25 -1.81 5.92 -25.08
CA SER A 25 -0.64 5.56 -25.86
C SER A 25 -0.41 4.07 -25.61
N SER A 26 -0.93 3.27 -26.52
CA SER A 26 -0.46 1.90 -26.74
C SER A 26 0.95 1.92 -27.36
N ASN A 27 1.85 2.73 -26.81
CA ASN A 27 3.26 2.70 -27.17
C ASN A 27 3.87 1.54 -26.39
N GLY A 28 3.85 0.36 -26.99
CA GLY A 28 4.07 -0.95 -26.38
C GLY A 28 5.43 -1.16 -25.70
N VAL A 29 5.62 -0.56 -24.52
CA VAL A 29 6.81 -0.76 -23.66
C VAL A 29 6.43 -1.22 -22.24
N THR A 30 5.22 -0.92 -21.75
CA THR A 30 4.77 -1.32 -20.40
C THR A 30 3.49 -2.14 -20.47
N LEU A 31 3.53 -3.35 -19.92
CA LEU A 31 2.36 -4.23 -19.82
C LEU A 31 1.43 -3.77 -18.69
N ASN A 32 0.12 -3.83 -18.90
CA ASN A 32 -0.82 -3.72 -17.80
C ASN A 32 -0.77 -4.99 -16.92
N PHE A 33 -1.41 -4.96 -15.74
CA PHE A 33 -1.38 -6.07 -14.79
C PHE A 33 -1.78 -7.41 -15.43
N THR A 34 -2.89 -7.45 -16.17
CA THR A 34 -3.40 -8.68 -16.78
C THR A 34 -2.47 -9.22 -17.86
N GLU A 35 -1.85 -8.33 -18.65
CA GLU A 35 -0.86 -8.69 -19.66
C GLU A 35 0.45 -9.19 -19.03
N ALA A 36 0.91 -8.55 -17.95
CA ALA A 36 2.12 -8.96 -17.22
C ALA A 36 1.95 -10.35 -16.62
N VAL A 37 0.80 -10.63 -16.02
CA VAL A 37 0.45 -11.94 -15.45
C VAL A 37 0.30 -13.00 -16.55
N ALA A 38 -0.36 -12.67 -17.66
CA ALA A 38 -0.50 -13.56 -18.81
C ALA A 38 0.85 -13.91 -19.45
N ARG A 39 1.78 -12.95 -19.58
CA ARG A 39 3.15 -13.19 -20.07
C ARG A 39 3.91 -14.22 -19.22
N ASN A 40 3.61 -14.28 -17.92
CA ASN A 40 4.21 -15.23 -16.99
C ASN A 40 3.41 -16.54 -16.88
N GLY A 41 2.43 -16.79 -17.75
CA GLY A 41 1.69 -18.05 -17.83
C GLY A 41 0.52 -18.18 -16.86
N TYR A 42 0.09 -17.09 -16.23
CA TYR A 42 -1.04 -17.09 -15.29
C TYR A 42 -2.29 -16.50 -15.93
N GLN A 43 -3.45 -17.05 -15.56
CA GLN A 43 -4.75 -16.45 -15.88
C GLN A 43 -5.12 -15.42 -14.81
N SER A 44 -5.72 -14.31 -15.24
CA SER A 44 -6.26 -13.31 -14.33
C SER A 44 -7.68 -12.89 -14.71
N GLU A 45 -8.44 -12.50 -13.69
CA GLU A 45 -9.77 -11.89 -13.83
C GLU A 45 -9.71 -10.47 -13.24
N THR A 46 -10.50 -9.55 -13.81
CA THR A 46 -10.64 -8.18 -13.32
C THR A 46 -12.05 -7.97 -12.82
N HIS A 47 -12.18 -7.42 -11.62
CA HIS A 47 -13.44 -7.22 -10.92
C HIS A 47 -13.59 -5.76 -10.50
N SER A 48 -14.81 -5.22 -10.64
CA SER A 48 -15.15 -3.90 -10.13
C SER A 48 -15.97 -4.04 -8.85
N VAL A 49 -15.55 -3.36 -7.79
CA VAL A 49 -16.14 -3.42 -6.45
C VAL A 49 -16.59 -2.03 -6.06
N LEU A 50 -17.88 -1.89 -5.76
CA LEU A 50 -18.48 -0.63 -5.32
C LEU A 50 -18.37 -0.51 -3.79
N THR A 51 -17.79 0.58 -3.30
CA THR A 51 -17.80 0.94 -1.88
C THR A 51 -19.11 1.60 -1.49
N GLU A 52 -19.43 1.57 -0.19
CA GLU A 52 -20.64 2.20 0.36
C GLU A 52 -20.71 3.71 0.07
N ASP A 53 -19.56 4.37 0.05
CA ASP A 53 -19.43 5.79 -0.26
C ASP A 53 -19.22 6.09 -1.76
N GLY A 54 -19.31 5.08 -2.64
CA GLY A 54 -19.45 5.27 -4.08
C GLY A 54 -18.19 5.14 -4.94
N TYR A 55 -17.04 4.80 -4.36
CA TYR A 55 -15.82 4.50 -5.13
C TYR A 55 -15.94 3.16 -5.84
N LEU A 56 -15.37 3.08 -7.04
CA LEU A 56 -15.24 1.85 -7.80
C LEU A 56 -13.79 1.38 -7.72
N LEU A 57 -13.58 0.30 -6.96
CA LEU A 57 -12.28 -0.32 -6.78
C LEU A 57 -12.07 -1.43 -7.81
N THR A 58 -10.85 -1.54 -8.32
CA THR A 58 -10.45 -2.64 -9.19
C THR A 58 -9.75 -3.73 -8.38
N LEU A 59 -10.26 -4.95 -8.43
CA LEU A 59 -9.61 -6.14 -7.87
C LEU A 59 -9.16 -7.03 -9.01
N PHE A 60 -7.97 -7.59 -8.88
CA PHE A 60 -7.54 -8.69 -9.74
C PHE A 60 -7.66 -10.01 -9.01
N ARG A 61 -7.98 -11.07 -9.73
CA ARG A 61 -7.92 -12.43 -9.22
C ARG A 61 -6.90 -13.22 -10.03
N LEU A 62 -5.95 -13.88 -9.36
CA LEU A 62 -4.96 -14.74 -10.00
C LEU A 62 -5.33 -16.21 -9.79
N GLY A 63 -5.46 -16.95 -10.89
CA GLY A 63 -5.83 -18.36 -10.88
C GLY A 63 -7.34 -18.62 -10.76
N LYS A 64 -7.72 -19.90 -10.82
CA LYS A 64 -9.11 -20.38 -10.70
C LYS A 64 -9.24 -21.46 -9.62
N ASN A 65 -8.36 -21.40 -8.63
CA ASN A 65 -8.29 -22.43 -7.60
C ASN A 65 -9.54 -22.37 -6.73
N ARG A 66 -10.02 -23.55 -6.35
CA ARG A 66 -11.10 -23.70 -5.37
C ARG A 66 -10.44 -23.84 -4.00
N GLY A 67 -10.83 -23.03 -3.03
CA GLY A 67 -10.28 -23.06 -1.68
C GLY A 67 -10.61 -21.79 -0.90
N THR A 68 -10.01 -21.64 0.28
CA THR A 68 -10.13 -20.41 1.06
C THR A 68 -9.49 -19.24 0.32
N PRO A 69 -10.25 -18.18 -0.03
CA PRO A 69 -9.71 -17.04 -0.75
C PRO A 69 -8.71 -16.28 0.11
N THR A 70 -7.68 -15.73 -0.54
CA THR A 70 -6.65 -14.91 0.10
C THR A 70 -6.62 -13.53 -0.55
N LEU A 71 -6.94 -12.50 0.23
CA LEU A 71 -6.96 -11.10 -0.21
C LEU A 71 -5.65 -10.39 0.15
N LEU A 72 -4.97 -9.83 -0.84
CA LEU A 72 -3.75 -9.03 -0.71
C LEU A 72 -4.07 -7.56 -0.88
N VAL A 73 -3.67 -6.73 0.09
CA VAL A 73 -3.87 -5.27 0.05
C VAL A 73 -2.54 -4.56 0.22
N HIS A 74 -2.20 -3.75 -0.79
CA HIS A 74 -0.89 -3.09 -0.93
C HIS A 74 -0.70 -1.92 0.06
N GLY A 75 0.52 -1.37 0.09
CA GLY A 75 0.90 -0.25 0.92
C GLY A 75 0.60 1.13 0.29
N LEU A 76 1.07 2.17 0.98
CA LEU A 76 0.99 3.56 0.52
C LEU A 76 1.67 3.71 -0.86
N LEU A 77 1.04 4.46 -1.78
CA LEU A 77 1.54 4.75 -3.13
C LEU A 77 1.73 3.54 -4.06
N GLN A 78 1.23 2.37 -3.69
CA GLN A 78 1.30 1.16 -4.51
C GLN A 78 -0.02 0.86 -5.22
N SER A 79 0.02 -0.15 -6.08
CA SER A 79 -1.11 -0.86 -6.67
C SER A 79 -0.92 -2.36 -6.48
N ALA A 80 -1.88 -3.15 -6.95
CA ALA A 80 -1.77 -4.61 -7.02
C ALA A 80 -0.50 -5.09 -7.79
N ASP A 81 0.09 -4.26 -8.64
CA ASP A 81 1.35 -4.58 -9.35
C ASP A 81 2.50 -4.93 -8.38
N CYS A 82 2.52 -4.36 -7.17
CA CYS A 82 3.61 -4.57 -6.23
C CYS A 82 3.81 -6.03 -5.82
N TRP A 83 2.77 -6.85 -6.00
CA TRP A 83 2.81 -8.28 -5.70
C TRP A 83 3.46 -9.11 -6.82
N ILE A 84 3.64 -8.55 -8.01
CA ILE A 84 4.15 -9.23 -9.20
C ILE A 84 5.39 -8.57 -9.82
N ASP A 85 5.73 -7.34 -9.45
CA ASP A 85 6.83 -6.55 -10.03
C ASP A 85 8.21 -7.24 -9.96
N SER A 86 8.42 -8.14 -9.00
CA SER A 86 9.66 -8.92 -8.87
C SER A 86 9.71 -10.20 -9.70
N GLY A 87 8.74 -10.42 -10.57
CA GLY A 87 8.70 -11.60 -11.44
C GLY A 87 8.33 -12.89 -10.71
N PRO A 88 8.21 -14.02 -11.43
CA PRO A 88 7.63 -15.26 -10.93
C PRO A 88 8.43 -15.93 -9.80
N ASP A 89 9.74 -15.66 -9.72
CA ASP A 89 10.62 -16.27 -8.71
C ASP A 89 10.63 -15.54 -7.36
N ALA A 90 10.15 -14.30 -7.29
CA ALA A 90 10.25 -13.47 -6.09
C ALA A 90 8.96 -12.68 -5.77
N GLY A 91 8.15 -12.34 -6.77
CA GLY A 91 6.87 -11.65 -6.59
C GLY A 91 5.92 -12.49 -5.77
N LEU A 92 5.52 -11.97 -4.60
CA LEU A 92 4.72 -12.71 -3.63
C LEU A 92 3.39 -13.23 -4.22
N GLY A 93 2.77 -12.46 -5.13
CA GLY A 93 1.56 -12.88 -5.82
C GLY A 93 1.78 -14.13 -6.67
N TYR A 94 2.89 -14.22 -7.39
CA TYR A 94 3.24 -15.42 -8.16
C TYR A 94 3.58 -16.60 -7.25
N LEU A 95 4.33 -16.37 -6.16
CA LEU A 95 4.69 -17.44 -5.23
C LEU A 95 3.46 -18.06 -4.56
N ILE A 96 2.48 -17.24 -4.16
CA ILE A 96 1.22 -17.71 -3.58
C ILE A 96 0.36 -18.40 -4.65
N ALA A 97 0.24 -17.84 -5.84
CA ALA A 97 -0.52 -18.47 -6.93
C ALA A 97 0.06 -19.83 -7.33
N ALA A 98 1.39 -19.94 -7.42
CA ALA A 98 2.10 -21.18 -7.71
C ALA A 98 1.88 -22.26 -6.64
N ALA A 99 1.62 -21.86 -5.39
CA ALA A 99 1.28 -22.77 -4.31
C ALA A 99 -0.20 -23.20 -4.28
N GLY A 100 -1.00 -22.75 -5.25
CA GLY A 100 -2.36 -23.25 -5.45
C GLY A 100 -3.46 -22.51 -4.68
N TYR A 101 -3.18 -21.36 -4.07
CA TYR A 101 -4.20 -20.57 -3.38
C TYR A 101 -5.08 -19.78 -4.38
N ASP A 102 -6.30 -19.45 -3.95
CA ASP A 102 -7.18 -18.52 -4.66
C ASP A 102 -6.83 -17.08 -4.27
N LEU A 103 -6.18 -16.35 -5.18
CA LEU A 103 -5.53 -15.09 -4.86
C LEU A 103 -6.32 -13.90 -5.39
N TRP A 104 -6.70 -12.99 -4.50
CA TRP A 104 -7.35 -11.72 -4.82
C TRP A 104 -6.41 -10.57 -4.46
N LEU A 105 -6.22 -9.62 -5.36
CA LEU A 105 -5.29 -8.50 -5.21
C LEU A 105 -6.08 -7.20 -5.31
N GLY A 106 -6.25 -6.56 -4.16
CA GLY A 106 -7.03 -5.35 -4.01
C GLY A 106 -6.26 -4.09 -4.38
N ASN A 107 -6.96 -3.14 -5.00
CA ASN A 107 -6.50 -1.77 -5.15
C ASN A 107 -7.40 -0.84 -4.33
N VAL A 108 -6.79 0.06 -3.57
CA VAL A 108 -7.52 1.05 -2.76
C VAL A 108 -7.82 2.31 -3.56
N ARG A 109 -8.84 3.06 -3.13
CA ARG A 109 -9.29 4.29 -3.77
C ARG A 109 -8.15 5.26 -4.11
N GLY A 110 -8.27 5.88 -5.28
CA GLY A 110 -7.37 6.93 -5.76
C GLY A 110 -6.02 6.46 -6.33
N ASN A 111 -5.66 5.17 -6.21
CA ASN A 111 -4.53 4.65 -6.97
C ASN A 111 -4.88 4.51 -8.47
N TYR A 112 -3.89 4.16 -9.29
CA TYR A 112 -4.03 4.07 -10.75
C TYR A 112 -5.24 3.23 -11.22
N TYR A 113 -5.56 2.13 -10.54
CA TYR A 113 -6.64 1.22 -10.93
C TYR A 113 -8.01 1.55 -10.32
N SER A 114 -8.05 2.31 -9.23
CA SER A 114 -9.28 2.58 -8.46
C SER A 114 -9.58 4.08 -8.39
N ARG A 115 -9.52 4.75 -9.55
CA ARG A 115 -9.70 6.21 -9.72
C ARG A 115 -11.06 6.54 -10.38
N ALA A 116 -12.13 5.89 -9.91
CA ALA A 116 -13.50 6.08 -10.40
C ALA A 116 -14.51 6.10 -9.24
N HIS A 117 -15.63 6.79 -9.44
CA HIS A 117 -16.71 6.92 -8.46
C HIS A 117 -18.04 7.10 -9.18
N THR A 118 -19.15 6.70 -8.55
CA THR A 118 -20.52 6.81 -9.07
C THR A 118 -21.03 8.24 -9.31
N HIS A 119 -20.48 9.24 -8.62
CA HIS A 119 -21.00 10.62 -8.60
C HIS A 119 -19.90 11.68 -8.71
N LEU A 120 -18.69 11.38 -8.25
CA LEU A 120 -17.57 12.29 -8.26
C LEU A 120 -16.60 11.95 -9.39
N ARG A 121 -15.96 12.96 -9.96
CA ARG A 121 -14.87 12.79 -10.92
C ARG A 121 -13.54 13.07 -10.22
N PRO A 122 -12.41 12.54 -10.73
CA PRO A 122 -11.10 12.82 -10.16
C PRO A 122 -10.71 14.31 -10.18
N GLU A 123 -11.38 15.14 -10.95
CA GLU A 123 -11.19 16.60 -10.96
C GLU A 123 -11.94 17.29 -9.80
N ASP A 124 -12.90 16.62 -9.17
CA ASP A 124 -13.69 17.18 -8.09
C ASP A 124 -12.93 17.02 -6.75
N PRO A 125 -12.71 18.11 -5.96
CA PRO A 125 -11.97 18.04 -4.70
C PRO A 125 -12.45 16.97 -3.71
N ALA A 126 -13.77 16.74 -3.66
CA ALA A 126 -14.39 15.74 -2.79
C ALA A 126 -13.96 14.30 -3.11
N PHE A 127 -13.56 14.02 -4.36
CA PHE A 127 -13.03 12.70 -4.77
C PHE A 127 -11.73 12.35 -4.03
N TRP A 128 -11.01 13.34 -3.53
CA TRP A 128 -9.71 13.16 -2.87
C TRP A 128 -9.78 13.43 -1.37
N ASP A 129 -10.98 13.61 -0.81
CA ASP A 129 -11.18 13.82 0.63
C ASP A 129 -11.18 12.49 1.41
N PHE A 130 -10.17 11.64 1.16
CA PHE A 130 -9.97 10.38 1.86
C PHE A 130 -8.55 10.26 2.44
N SER A 131 -8.38 9.44 3.46
CA SER A 131 -7.11 8.90 3.95
C SER A 131 -7.22 7.39 4.15
N THR A 132 -6.20 6.81 4.81
CA THR A 132 -6.22 5.40 5.23
C THR A 132 -7.44 5.06 6.09
N ASP A 133 -7.99 6.06 6.80
CA ASP A 133 -9.22 5.96 7.58
C ASP A 133 -10.40 5.50 6.73
N GLU A 134 -10.69 6.17 5.61
CA GLU A 134 -11.76 5.75 4.68
C GLU A 134 -11.43 4.43 3.95
N ILE A 135 -10.15 4.14 3.70
CA ILE A 135 -9.73 2.84 3.15
C ILE A 135 -10.10 1.70 4.11
N GLY A 136 -9.86 1.88 5.42
CA GLY A 136 -10.27 0.90 6.44
C GLY A 136 -11.78 0.88 6.67
N LEU A 137 -12.46 2.02 6.55
CA LEU A 137 -13.90 2.12 6.81
C LEU A 137 -14.76 1.54 5.68
N TYR A 138 -14.31 1.68 4.43
CA TYR A 138 -15.12 1.38 3.24
C TYR A 138 -14.44 0.42 2.27
N ASP A 139 -13.18 0.63 1.90
CA ASP A 139 -12.54 -0.18 0.84
C ASP A 139 -12.33 -1.61 1.28
N VAL A 140 -11.69 -1.83 2.42
CA VAL A 140 -11.42 -3.17 2.94
C VAL A 140 -12.72 -3.95 3.17
N PRO A 141 -13.75 -3.39 3.85
CA PRO A 141 -15.08 -3.98 3.91
C PRO A 141 -15.67 -4.41 2.55
N ALA A 142 -15.67 -3.51 1.57
CA ALA A 142 -16.24 -3.79 0.25
C ALA A 142 -15.47 -4.89 -0.48
N MET A 143 -14.13 -4.88 -0.41
CA MET A 143 -13.29 -5.94 -0.96
C MET A 143 -13.56 -7.29 -0.30
N VAL A 144 -13.66 -7.33 1.05
CA VAL A 144 -13.96 -8.56 1.79
C VAL A 144 -15.32 -9.11 1.39
N ASP A 145 -16.37 -8.30 1.40
CA ASP A 145 -17.72 -8.74 1.06
C ASP A 145 -17.81 -9.24 -0.38
N TYR A 146 -17.20 -8.51 -1.31
CA TYR A 146 -17.19 -8.91 -2.71
C TYR A 146 -16.51 -10.27 -2.89
N VAL A 147 -15.31 -10.47 -2.32
CA VAL A 147 -14.58 -11.74 -2.43
C VAL A 147 -15.38 -12.89 -1.83
N LEU A 148 -15.97 -12.71 -0.64
CA LEU A 148 -16.79 -13.76 -0.01
C LEU A 148 -18.04 -14.06 -0.81
N GLN A 149 -18.70 -13.04 -1.39
CA GLN A 149 -19.87 -13.23 -2.25
C GLN A 149 -19.51 -13.96 -3.54
N GLN A 150 -18.42 -13.58 -4.22
CA GLN A 150 -18.00 -14.20 -5.48
C GLN A 150 -17.56 -15.66 -5.30
N THR A 151 -16.94 -15.97 -4.17
CA THR A 151 -16.39 -17.31 -3.89
C THR A 151 -17.37 -18.22 -3.16
N GLY A 152 -18.39 -17.66 -2.51
CA GLY A 152 -19.28 -18.38 -1.58
C GLY A 152 -18.59 -18.77 -0.26
N ALA A 153 -17.35 -18.33 -0.02
CA ALA A 153 -16.64 -18.59 1.21
C ALA A 153 -17.26 -17.79 2.38
N LYS A 154 -17.17 -18.36 3.59
CA LYS A 154 -17.62 -17.65 4.82
C LYS A 154 -16.56 -16.72 5.38
N LYS A 155 -15.30 -17.02 5.13
CA LYS A 155 -14.13 -16.28 5.60
C LYS A 155 -13.02 -16.32 4.56
N LEU A 156 -12.11 -15.36 4.62
CA LEU A 156 -10.92 -15.27 3.78
C LEU A 156 -9.65 -15.12 4.63
N ASN A 157 -8.49 -15.41 4.04
CA ASN A 157 -7.19 -15.03 4.60
C ASN A 157 -6.83 -13.63 4.13
N TYR A 158 -6.26 -12.79 4.99
CA TYR A 158 -5.87 -11.44 4.60
C TYR A 158 -4.35 -11.26 4.71
N ILE A 159 -3.74 -10.73 3.66
CA ILE A 159 -2.34 -10.31 3.66
C ILE A 159 -2.29 -8.82 3.37
N GLY A 160 -1.87 -8.04 4.36
CA GLY A 160 -1.71 -6.60 4.21
C GLY A 160 -0.23 -6.24 4.23
N PHE A 161 0.20 -5.35 3.34
CA PHE A 161 1.52 -4.73 3.43
C PHE A 161 1.40 -3.27 3.86
N SER A 162 2.19 -2.85 4.86
CA SER A 162 2.28 -1.44 5.25
C SER A 162 0.89 -0.84 5.54
N GLN A 163 0.48 0.19 4.80
CA GLN A 163 -0.86 0.78 4.87
C GLN A 163 -1.99 -0.24 4.76
N GLY A 164 -1.86 -1.25 3.89
CA GLY A 164 -2.87 -2.30 3.71
C GLY A 164 -3.08 -3.17 4.95
N ALA A 165 -2.03 -3.42 5.75
CA ALA A 165 -2.20 -4.09 7.04
C ALA A 165 -2.90 -3.18 8.06
N GLY A 166 -2.46 -1.91 8.13
CA GLY A 166 -3.07 -0.91 9.00
C GLY A 166 -4.56 -0.71 8.72
N ALA A 167 -4.96 -0.68 7.46
CA ALA A 167 -6.35 -0.53 7.03
C ALA A 167 -7.26 -1.64 7.57
N LEU A 168 -6.79 -2.89 7.64
CA LEU A 168 -7.58 -3.97 8.25
C LEU A 168 -7.70 -3.81 9.77
N PHE A 169 -6.65 -3.34 10.46
CA PHE A 169 -6.77 -3.04 11.89
C PHE A 169 -7.78 -1.91 12.15
N MET A 170 -7.79 -0.88 11.29
CA MET A 170 -8.82 0.17 11.33
C MET A 170 -10.21 -0.39 11.05
N THR A 171 -10.35 -1.24 10.02
CA THR A 171 -11.60 -1.95 9.71
C THR A 171 -12.13 -2.69 10.93
N CYS A 172 -11.25 -3.39 11.63
CA CYS A 172 -11.60 -4.16 12.81
C CYS A 172 -12.06 -3.28 13.99
N SER A 173 -11.41 -2.14 14.19
CA SER A 173 -11.83 -1.16 15.20
C SER A 173 -13.20 -0.57 14.90
N GLU A 174 -13.42 -0.13 13.66
CA GLU A 174 -14.62 0.62 13.27
C GLU A 174 -15.81 -0.27 12.95
N ARG A 175 -15.55 -1.47 12.44
CA ARG A 175 -16.55 -2.43 11.96
C ARG A 175 -16.19 -3.85 12.38
N SER A 176 -16.11 -4.08 13.69
CA SER A 176 -15.62 -5.32 14.32
C SER A 176 -16.21 -6.64 13.77
N HIS A 177 -17.43 -6.62 13.22
CA HIS A 177 -18.01 -7.79 12.57
C HIS A 177 -17.22 -8.25 11.31
N TYR A 178 -16.47 -7.37 10.64
CA TYR A 178 -15.57 -7.76 9.54
C TYR A 178 -14.35 -8.54 10.01
N CYS A 179 -13.88 -8.34 11.24
CA CYS A 179 -12.82 -9.20 11.79
C CYS A 179 -13.25 -10.67 11.76
N SER A 180 -14.51 -10.94 12.12
CA SER A 180 -15.03 -12.31 12.14
C SER A 180 -15.08 -12.98 10.75
N LYS A 181 -15.01 -12.19 9.67
CA LYS A 181 -14.94 -12.65 8.27
C LYS A 181 -13.51 -12.99 7.81
N VAL A 182 -12.51 -12.81 8.66
CA VAL A 182 -11.11 -13.12 8.37
C VAL A 182 -10.65 -14.32 9.20
N ASN A 183 -9.95 -15.27 8.57
CA ASN A 183 -9.39 -16.45 9.23
C ASN A 183 -8.07 -16.13 9.94
N VAL A 184 -7.18 -15.42 9.24
CA VAL A 184 -5.86 -15.00 9.72
C VAL A 184 -5.45 -13.71 9.05
N ILE A 185 -4.77 -12.84 9.79
CA ILE A 185 -4.11 -11.64 9.26
C ILE A 185 -2.62 -11.93 9.17
N ILE A 186 -2.07 -11.93 7.96
CA ILE A 186 -0.63 -11.93 7.72
C ILE A 186 -0.22 -10.49 7.44
N ALA A 187 0.29 -9.83 8.47
CA ALA A 187 0.63 -8.41 8.46
C ALA A 187 2.12 -8.23 8.10
N LEU A 188 2.38 -7.74 6.89
CA LEU A 188 3.73 -7.51 6.37
C LEU A 188 4.15 -6.06 6.61
N SER A 189 5.20 -5.82 7.40
CA SER A 189 5.64 -4.48 7.85
C SER A 189 4.46 -3.57 8.23
N PRO A 190 3.60 -3.96 9.19
CA PRO A 190 2.30 -3.32 9.40
C PRO A 190 2.39 -1.85 9.82
N SER A 191 1.71 -0.99 9.06
CA SER A 191 1.52 0.43 9.41
C SER A 191 0.54 0.54 10.59
N MET A 192 1.06 0.77 11.79
CA MET A 192 0.29 1.04 13.00
C MET A 192 0.67 2.42 13.51
N ARG A 193 1.58 2.49 14.49
CA ARG A 193 2.22 3.74 14.91
C ARG A 193 3.38 4.10 13.98
N HIS A 194 3.73 5.38 13.88
CA HIS A 194 4.85 5.89 13.06
C HIS A 194 5.78 6.83 13.84
N LYS A 195 5.80 6.72 15.17
CA LYS A 195 6.57 7.64 16.02
C LYS A 195 8.07 7.52 15.77
N ASN A 196 8.54 6.29 15.54
CA ASN A 196 9.95 5.92 15.44
C ASN A 196 10.45 5.77 14.00
N THR A 197 9.65 6.13 12.99
CA THR A 197 10.08 6.17 11.58
C THR A 197 11.43 6.88 11.46
N ARG A 198 12.41 6.18 10.86
CA ARG A 198 13.82 6.59 10.80
C ARG A 198 14.17 7.33 9.51
N SER A 199 13.41 7.14 8.44
CA SER A 199 13.66 7.77 7.14
C SER A 199 13.51 9.30 7.20
N PRO A 200 14.60 10.08 7.06
CA PRO A 200 14.52 11.54 7.16
C PRO A 200 13.70 12.16 6.03
N LEU A 201 13.82 11.62 4.81
CA LEU A 201 13.10 12.16 3.66
C LEU A 201 11.60 11.84 3.74
N PHE A 202 11.24 10.64 4.19
CA PHE A 202 9.83 10.29 4.39
C PHE A 202 9.19 11.16 5.48
N ARG A 203 9.89 11.38 6.60
CA ARG A 203 9.45 12.33 7.65
C ARG A 203 9.31 13.75 7.12
N LEU A 204 10.32 14.25 6.39
CA LEU A 204 10.30 15.59 5.82
C LEU A 204 9.07 15.81 4.93
N VAL A 205 8.78 14.85 4.05
CA VAL A 205 7.62 14.92 3.16
C VAL A 205 6.32 14.84 3.97
N THR A 206 6.16 13.81 4.81
CA THR A 206 4.90 13.57 5.54
C THR A 206 4.61 14.61 6.61
N GLU A 207 5.58 14.97 7.47
CA GLU A 207 5.38 16.02 8.47
C GLU A 207 5.21 17.39 7.82
N GLY A 208 5.95 17.69 6.75
CA GLY A 208 5.74 18.93 6.00
C GLY A 208 4.31 19.04 5.47
N SER A 209 3.67 17.91 5.13
CA SER A 209 2.30 17.90 4.58
C SER A 209 1.27 18.45 5.54
N LEU A 210 1.57 18.49 6.84
CA LEU A 210 0.72 19.15 7.82
C LEU A 210 0.61 20.66 7.53
N ASP A 211 1.70 21.29 7.09
CA ASP A 211 1.75 22.72 6.81
C ASP A 211 1.28 23.02 5.38
N TYR A 212 1.78 22.28 4.39
CA TYR A 212 1.49 22.55 2.97
C TYR A 212 0.23 21.86 2.46
N GLY A 213 -0.28 20.81 3.11
CA GLY A 213 -1.46 20.07 2.67
C GLY A 213 -2.71 20.94 2.56
N PRO A 214 -3.03 21.80 3.55
CA PRO A 214 -4.09 22.80 3.41
C PRO A 214 -3.85 23.77 2.24
N ILE A 215 -2.61 24.22 2.04
CA ILE A 215 -2.24 25.13 0.95
C ILE A 215 -2.46 24.46 -0.42
N LEU A 216 -1.93 23.25 -0.62
CA LEU A 216 -2.11 22.47 -1.83
C LEU A 216 -3.59 22.29 -2.16
N ARG A 217 -4.39 21.88 -1.17
CA ARG A 217 -5.85 21.73 -1.35
C ARG A 217 -6.54 23.04 -1.69
N SER A 218 -6.11 24.17 -1.12
CA SER A 218 -6.69 25.49 -1.43
C SER A 218 -6.41 25.98 -2.85
N VAL A 219 -5.32 25.51 -3.48
CA VAL A 219 -4.96 25.84 -4.87
C VAL A 219 -5.38 24.73 -5.86
N GLY A 220 -6.23 23.80 -5.43
CA GLY A 220 -6.80 22.74 -6.28
C GLY A 220 -5.93 21.49 -6.45
N ILE A 221 -4.86 21.34 -5.68
CA ILE A 221 -4.01 20.13 -5.69
C ILE A 221 -4.50 19.18 -4.59
N HIS A 222 -5.16 18.11 -5.00
CA HIS A 222 -5.70 17.10 -4.09
C HIS A 222 -5.14 15.69 -4.30
N GLU A 223 -4.55 15.42 -5.47
CA GLU A 223 -3.84 14.19 -5.82
C GLU A 223 -2.33 14.44 -5.85
N VAL A 224 -1.55 13.48 -5.37
CA VAL A 224 -0.07 13.54 -5.39
C VAL A 224 0.53 12.19 -5.74
N PHE A 225 1.73 12.22 -6.32
CA PHE A 225 2.51 11.02 -6.67
C PHE A 225 1.75 10.05 -7.59
N THR A 226 0.98 10.60 -8.53
CA THR A 226 0.22 9.85 -9.53
C THR A 226 1.13 9.11 -10.51
N ARG A 227 0.68 7.95 -10.99
CA ARG A 227 1.32 7.24 -12.10
C ARG A 227 1.10 8.01 -13.42
N GLY A 228 2.08 7.98 -14.32
CA GLY A 228 2.05 8.67 -15.61
C GLY A 228 2.41 10.16 -15.53
N THR A 229 3.14 10.58 -14.49
CA THR A 229 3.74 11.93 -14.49
C THR A 229 4.90 11.99 -15.48
N LEU A 230 5.15 13.15 -16.08
CA LEU A 230 6.25 13.35 -17.03
C LEU A 230 7.60 12.86 -16.47
N THR A 231 7.89 13.14 -15.20
CA THR A 231 9.11 12.65 -14.54
C THR A 231 9.18 11.13 -14.49
N GLN A 232 8.08 10.46 -14.12
CA GLN A 232 8.04 9.01 -14.10
C GLN A 232 8.14 8.41 -15.51
N GLU A 233 7.48 8.99 -16.51
CA GLU A 233 7.54 8.53 -17.89
C GLU A 233 8.95 8.65 -18.48
N ILE A 234 9.64 9.77 -18.21
CA ILE A 234 11.05 9.97 -18.60
C ILE A 234 11.94 8.93 -17.92
N LEU A 235 11.81 8.77 -16.59
CA LEU A 235 12.58 7.78 -15.84
C LEU A 235 12.33 6.36 -16.37
N SER A 236 11.07 6.01 -16.60
CA SER A 236 10.63 4.71 -17.11
C SER A 236 11.18 4.41 -18.51
N PHE A 237 11.01 5.34 -19.45
CA PHE A 237 11.43 5.18 -20.83
C PHE A 237 12.94 4.97 -20.92
N PHE A 238 13.72 5.87 -20.32
CA PHE A 238 15.17 5.79 -20.41
C PHE A 238 15.77 4.70 -19.53
N CYS A 239 15.15 4.35 -18.40
CA CYS A 239 15.56 3.21 -17.60
C CYS A 239 15.52 1.92 -18.43
N ASN A 240 14.55 1.75 -19.34
CA ASN A 240 14.43 0.56 -20.20
C ASN A 240 15.44 0.49 -21.37
N ILE A 241 16.27 1.52 -21.57
CA ILE A 241 17.33 1.54 -22.59
C ILE A 241 18.66 1.12 -21.93
N PRO A 242 19.34 0.04 -22.38
CA PRO A 242 20.58 -0.44 -21.76
C PRO A 242 21.67 0.63 -21.58
N GLU A 243 21.87 1.47 -22.59
CA GLU A 243 22.86 2.56 -22.61
C GLU A 243 22.52 3.70 -21.64
N LEU A 244 21.28 3.77 -21.16
CA LEU A 244 20.74 4.82 -20.29
C LEU A 244 20.32 4.28 -18.91
N ILE A 245 20.98 3.21 -18.46
CA ILE A 245 20.80 2.61 -17.12
C ILE A 245 20.87 3.63 -15.96
N ILE A 246 21.55 4.76 -16.15
CA ILE A 246 21.62 5.86 -15.19
C ILE A 246 20.23 6.32 -14.70
N PHE A 247 19.19 6.25 -15.54
CA PHE A 247 17.82 6.60 -15.13
C PHE A 247 17.23 5.58 -14.14
N CYS A 248 17.52 4.28 -14.30
CA CYS A 248 17.20 3.27 -13.28
C CYS A 248 17.96 3.53 -11.99
N THR A 249 19.23 3.92 -12.09
CA THR A 249 20.05 4.26 -10.92
C THR A 249 19.48 5.46 -10.17
N ILE A 250 19.09 6.54 -10.87
CA ILE A 250 18.43 7.70 -10.24
C ILE A 250 17.18 7.28 -9.47
N PHE A 251 16.32 6.48 -10.10
CA PHE A 251 15.11 5.97 -9.44
C PHE A 251 15.45 5.09 -8.23
N LYS A 252 16.44 4.21 -8.35
CA LYS A 252 16.92 3.35 -7.26
C LYS A 252 17.50 4.16 -6.09
N GLU A 253 18.25 5.22 -6.36
CA GLU A 253 18.78 6.14 -5.34
C GLU A 253 17.65 6.94 -4.66
N MET A 254 16.62 7.34 -5.41
CA MET A 254 15.43 7.97 -4.83
C MET A 254 14.69 7.03 -3.89
N LEU A 255 14.49 5.77 -4.30
CA LEU A 255 13.90 4.75 -3.44
C LEU A 255 14.76 4.49 -2.20
N ASP A 256 16.09 4.48 -2.32
CA ASP A 256 16.99 4.34 -1.19
C ASP A 256 16.88 5.51 -0.21
N ALA A 257 16.86 6.74 -0.71
CA ALA A 257 16.72 7.94 0.12
C ALA A 257 15.40 7.97 0.90
N VAL A 258 14.31 7.47 0.32
CA VAL A 258 12.99 7.45 0.98
C VAL A 258 12.80 6.21 1.86
N TYR A 259 13.17 5.02 1.38
CA TYR A 259 12.80 3.74 1.99
C TYR A 259 13.98 2.97 2.60
N GLN A 260 15.20 3.51 2.55
CA GLN A 260 16.44 2.83 2.95
C GLN A 260 16.60 1.49 2.22
N LEU A 261 16.40 1.54 0.90
CA LEU A 261 16.35 0.40 0.01
C LEU A 261 17.58 -0.50 0.15
N HIS A 262 17.35 -1.78 0.40
CA HIS A 262 18.41 -2.79 0.37
C HIS A 262 18.81 -3.11 -1.10
N LYS A 263 19.59 -2.20 -1.70
CA LYS A 263 19.93 -2.18 -3.13
C LYS A 263 20.39 -3.52 -3.73
N PRO A 264 21.22 -4.36 -3.08
CA PRO A 264 21.65 -5.64 -3.64
C PRO A 264 20.53 -6.68 -3.76
N MET A 265 19.44 -6.52 -3.00
CA MET A 265 18.32 -7.46 -2.96
C MET A 265 17.22 -7.14 -3.96
N VAL A 266 17.18 -5.92 -4.49
CA VAL A 266 16.26 -5.52 -5.56
C VAL A 266 17.02 -5.52 -6.89
N THR A 267 16.63 -6.43 -7.79
CA THR A 267 17.31 -6.63 -9.07
C THR A 267 17.05 -5.45 -10.01
N GLU A 268 17.92 -5.28 -11.01
CA GLU A 268 17.72 -4.25 -12.03
C GLU A 268 16.43 -4.47 -12.83
N GLU A 269 16.06 -5.72 -13.10
CA GLU A 269 14.80 -6.07 -13.76
C GLU A 269 13.58 -5.65 -12.92
N THR A 270 13.62 -5.89 -11.61
CA THR A 270 12.60 -5.39 -10.70
C THR A 270 12.54 -3.87 -10.69
N ILE A 271 13.69 -3.18 -10.70
CA ILE A 271 13.73 -1.70 -10.78
C ILE A 271 13.13 -1.19 -12.10
N ARG A 272 13.47 -1.82 -13.24
CA ARG A 272 12.93 -1.50 -14.57
C ARG A 272 11.42 -1.66 -14.64
N THR A 273 10.87 -2.66 -13.96
CA THR A 273 9.42 -2.87 -13.87
C THR A 273 8.79 -1.86 -12.92
N LEU A 274 9.34 -1.74 -11.71
CA LEU A 274 8.82 -0.91 -10.63
C LEU A 274 8.71 0.57 -11.01
N VAL A 275 9.68 1.14 -11.73
CA VAL A 275 9.65 2.56 -12.16
C VAL A 275 8.42 2.88 -13.02
N THR A 276 7.88 1.88 -13.72
CA THR A 276 6.70 2.06 -14.58
C THR A 276 5.37 2.05 -13.80
N HIS A 277 5.36 1.49 -12.59
CA HIS A 277 4.18 1.23 -11.77
C HIS A 277 4.12 2.05 -10.48
N PHE A 278 5.28 2.48 -9.96
CA PHE A 278 5.42 3.20 -8.70
C PHE A 278 6.01 4.60 -8.91
N PRO A 279 5.46 5.63 -8.27
CA PRO A 279 4.27 5.61 -7.40
C PRO A 279 2.97 5.46 -8.22
N SER A 280 1.89 5.07 -7.53
CA SER A 280 0.58 4.77 -8.12
C SER A 280 -0.53 5.78 -7.77
N GLY A 281 -0.21 6.85 -7.04
CA GLY A 281 -1.16 7.90 -6.65
C GLY A 281 -1.78 7.71 -5.26
N THR A 282 -2.08 8.84 -4.61
CA THR A 282 -2.85 8.95 -3.36
C THR A 282 -3.38 10.37 -3.19
N SER A 283 -4.31 10.59 -2.26
CA SER A 283 -4.74 11.94 -1.88
C SER A 283 -3.69 12.69 -1.03
N VAL A 284 -3.70 14.02 -1.11
CA VAL A 284 -2.96 14.91 -0.19
C VAL A 284 -3.39 14.64 1.25
N LYS A 285 -4.69 14.41 1.50
CA LYS A 285 -5.20 14.11 2.84
C LYS A 285 -4.59 12.84 3.43
N ASN A 286 -4.32 11.82 2.62
CA ASN A 286 -3.63 10.63 3.10
C ASN A 286 -2.17 10.93 3.49
N MET A 287 -1.47 11.81 2.75
CA MET A 287 -0.13 12.25 3.15
C MET A 287 -0.14 13.02 4.48
N VAL A 288 -1.13 13.91 4.66
CA VAL A 288 -1.38 14.62 5.94
C VAL A 288 -1.61 13.62 7.07
N ARG A 289 -2.39 12.56 6.83
CA ARG A 289 -2.64 11.51 7.82
C ARG A 289 -1.37 10.81 8.29
N PHE A 290 -0.42 10.55 7.39
CA PHE A 290 0.90 10.01 7.77
C PHE A 290 1.71 11.05 8.56
N GLY A 291 1.67 12.34 8.17
CA GLY A 291 2.28 13.42 8.94
C GLY A 291 1.75 13.51 10.39
N GLN A 292 0.44 13.37 10.57
CA GLN A 292 -0.19 13.31 11.90
C GLN A 292 0.30 12.10 12.69
N ALA A 293 0.42 10.94 12.04
CA ALA A 293 0.92 9.70 12.67
C ALA A 293 2.35 9.84 13.22
N MET A 294 3.23 10.58 12.52
CA MET A 294 4.61 10.83 12.95
C MET A 294 4.69 11.67 14.24
N LYS A 295 3.69 12.52 14.47
CA LYS A 295 3.61 13.41 15.64
C LYS A 295 2.84 12.79 16.82
N ASN A 296 2.12 11.70 16.61
CA ASN A 296 1.31 11.05 17.64
C ASN A 296 1.99 9.80 18.21
N GLU A 297 1.71 9.48 19.47
CA GLU A 297 2.22 8.28 20.15
C GLU A 297 1.25 7.08 20.06
N GLU A 298 0.09 7.30 19.46
CA GLU A 298 -1.04 6.39 19.40
C GLU A 298 -1.50 6.17 17.96
N PHE A 299 -2.27 5.10 17.75
CA PHE A 299 -2.91 4.85 16.47
C PHE A 299 -4.28 5.53 16.45
N ILE A 300 -4.32 6.77 15.96
CA ILE A 300 -5.49 7.65 16.01
C ILE A 300 -6.21 7.79 14.67
N LYS A 301 -7.46 8.23 14.69
CA LYS A 301 -8.18 8.70 13.49
C LYS A 301 -7.56 9.98 12.93
N PHE A 302 -7.89 10.33 11.69
CA PHE A 302 -7.50 11.61 11.10
C PHE A 302 -7.89 12.78 12.01
N ASP A 303 -6.94 13.67 12.29
CA ASP A 303 -7.17 14.88 13.07
C ASP A 303 -7.66 16.01 12.16
N TYR A 304 -8.92 16.39 12.28
CA TYR A 304 -9.54 17.49 11.53
C TYR A 304 -9.42 18.85 12.24
N GLY A 305 -8.68 18.93 13.36
CA GLY A 305 -8.57 20.15 14.15
C GLY A 305 -9.90 20.54 14.79
N GLU A 306 -10.36 21.76 14.53
CA GLU A 306 -11.60 22.30 15.12
C GLU A 306 -12.86 21.50 14.71
N GLU A 307 -12.83 20.84 13.54
CA GLU A 307 -13.94 20.01 13.06
C GLU A 307 -14.06 18.67 13.80
N ASN A 308 -13.09 18.28 14.63
CA ASN A 308 -13.14 17.00 15.36
C ASN A 308 -14.40 16.90 16.23
N LEU A 309 -14.82 17.99 16.87
CA LEU A 309 -16.01 17.97 17.72
C LEU A 309 -17.27 17.63 16.92
N GLN A 310 -17.39 18.17 15.70
CA GLN A 310 -18.52 17.88 14.82
C GLN A 310 -18.45 16.46 14.24
N ARG A 311 -17.25 15.99 13.87
CA ARG A 311 -17.06 14.69 13.20
C ARG A 311 -17.05 13.51 14.17
N TYR A 312 -16.53 13.70 15.38
CA TYR A 312 -16.28 12.64 16.35
C TYR A 312 -16.98 12.83 17.69
N GLY A 313 -17.58 14.00 17.95
CA GLY A 313 -18.11 14.32 19.27
C GLY A 313 -17.03 14.56 20.34
N SER A 314 -15.76 14.70 19.93
CA SER A 314 -14.59 14.90 20.80
C SER A 314 -13.64 15.92 20.18
N VAL A 315 -13.00 16.75 20.99
CA VAL A 315 -12.01 17.73 20.53
C VAL A 315 -10.75 17.04 19.99
N LEU A 316 -10.38 15.90 20.60
CA LEU A 316 -9.25 15.09 20.15
C LEU A 316 -9.74 13.97 19.23
N PRO A 317 -8.96 13.61 18.19
CA PRO A 317 -9.28 12.47 17.34
C PRO A 317 -9.27 11.18 18.18
N PRO A 318 -10.30 10.32 18.07
CA PRO A 318 -10.34 9.04 18.78
C PRO A 318 -9.19 8.11 18.39
N LYS A 319 -8.85 7.17 19.29
CA LYS A 319 -7.92 6.07 19.01
C LYS A 319 -8.64 4.93 18.31
N TYR A 320 -7.95 4.22 17.44
CA TYR A 320 -8.40 2.92 16.94
C TYR A 320 -8.24 1.87 18.04
N ASN A 321 -9.25 1.02 18.20
CA ASN A 321 -9.30 -0.03 19.21
C ASN A 321 -8.65 -1.32 18.72
N PHE A 322 -7.42 -1.61 19.16
CA PHE A 322 -6.74 -2.87 18.84
C PHE A 322 -7.38 -4.10 19.49
N GLU A 323 -8.11 -3.95 20.61
CA GLU A 323 -8.80 -5.07 21.25
C GLU A 323 -9.93 -5.63 20.37
N ALA A 324 -10.45 -4.82 19.44
CA ALA A 324 -11.45 -5.25 18.47
C ALA A 324 -10.89 -6.21 17.40
N VAL A 325 -9.56 -6.31 17.24
CA VAL A 325 -8.89 -7.20 16.28
C VAL A 325 -8.88 -8.63 16.81
N ASN A 326 -10.07 -9.26 16.89
CA ASN A 326 -10.28 -10.61 17.43
C ASN A 326 -9.96 -11.74 16.41
N VAL A 327 -8.90 -11.56 15.63
CA VAL A 327 -8.45 -12.50 14.59
C VAL A 327 -6.99 -12.86 14.85
N PRO A 328 -6.57 -14.11 14.62
CA PRO A 328 -5.16 -14.47 14.73
C PRO A 328 -4.27 -13.63 13.80
N VAL A 329 -3.26 -12.97 14.37
CA VAL A 329 -2.32 -12.12 13.64
C VAL A 329 -0.93 -12.75 13.57
N VAL A 330 -0.36 -12.77 12.38
CA VAL A 330 1.05 -13.11 12.10
C VAL A 330 1.71 -11.87 11.54
N ALA A 331 2.68 -11.31 12.26
CA ALA A 331 3.43 -10.16 11.79
C ALA A 331 4.78 -10.60 11.21
N ILE A 332 5.13 -10.08 10.03
CA ILE A 332 6.41 -10.35 9.36
C ILE A 332 7.05 -9.00 9.00
N TYR A 333 8.24 -8.70 9.53
CA TYR A 333 8.85 -7.38 9.37
C TYR A 333 10.38 -7.42 9.48
N GLY A 334 11.04 -6.39 8.96
CA GLY A 334 12.51 -6.25 8.92
C GLY A 334 13.05 -5.33 10.00
N LYS A 335 14.31 -5.55 10.41
CA LYS A 335 15.00 -4.70 11.40
C LYS A 335 15.45 -3.35 10.82
N ASN A 336 15.71 -3.30 9.51
CA ASN A 336 16.17 -2.10 8.84
C ASN A 336 15.04 -1.36 8.11
N ASP A 337 13.78 -1.66 8.41
CA ASP A 337 12.65 -0.91 7.89
C ASP A 337 12.71 0.54 8.40
N GLY A 338 12.94 1.48 7.47
CA GLY A 338 13.07 2.90 7.77
C GLY A 338 11.74 3.64 7.86
N ILE A 339 10.65 3.02 7.40
CA ILE A 339 9.31 3.60 7.40
C ILE A 339 8.54 3.12 8.62
N VAL A 340 8.42 1.80 8.77
CA VAL A 340 7.73 1.13 9.86
C VAL A 340 8.77 0.53 10.78
N ASP A 341 9.18 1.30 11.79
CA ASP A 341 10.21 0.86 12.73
C ASP A 341 9.73 -0.29 13.62
N ILE A 342 10.64 -1.20 13.97
CA ILE A 342 10.35 -2.36 14.84
C ILE A 342 9.68 -1.95 16.15
N LYS A 343 10.07 -0.81 16.74
CA LYS A 343 9.49 -0.31 17.99
C LYS A 343 8.01 0.04 17.85
N ASP A 344 7.59 0.46 16.67
CA ASP A 344 6.19 0.79 16.39
C ASP A 344 5.37 -0.46 16.09
N VAL A 345 5.97 -1.44 15.40
CA VAL A 345 5.35 -2.76 15.20
C VAL A 345 5.12 -3.45 16.54
N GLU A 346 6.16 -3.61 17.35
CA GLU A 346 6.09 -4.28 18.64
C GLU A 346 5.11 -3.59 19.60
N TRP A 347 5.08 -2.26 19.60
CA TRP A 347 4.09 -1.50 20.37
C TRP A 347 2.65 -1.84 19.98
N GLY A 348 2.37 -2.05 18.70
CA GLY A 348 1.04 -2.41 18.22
C GLY A 348 0.69 -3.86 18.54
N LEU A 349 1.63 -4.78 18.31
CA LEU A 349 1.43 -6.21 18.58
C LEU A 349 1.13 -6.50 20.06
N GLN A 350 1.73 -5.74 20.98
CA GLN A 350 1.45 -5.85 22.42
C GLN A 350 0.00 -5.49 22.80
N LYS A 351 -0.75 -4.83 21.92
CA LYS A 351 -2.15 -4.42 22.16
C LYS A 351 -3.17 -5.33 21.48
N LEU A 352 -2.70 -6.21 20.58
CA LEU A 352 -3.58 -7.14 19.89
C LEU A 352 -3.92 -8.32 20.80
N PRO A 353 -5.17 -8.79 20.80
CA PRO A 353 -5.59 -9.89 21.69
C PRO A 353 -5.02 -11.24 21.26
N VAL A 354 -4.74 -11.45 19.96
CA VAL A 354 -4.30 -12.74 19.42
C VAL A 354 -3.16 -12.55 18.42
N VAL A 355 -1.92 -12.64 18.90
CA VAL A 355 -0.72 -12.69 18.03
C VAL A 355 -0.18 -14.12 18.01
N LEU A 356 -0.26 -14.77 16.84
CA LEU A 356 0.28 -16.12 16.65
C LEU A 356 1.80 -16.13 16.51
N GLU A 357 2.35 -15.14 15.80
CA GLU A 357 3.79 -15.02 15.62
C GLU A 357 4.19 -13.58 15.30
N SER A 358 5.30 -13.15 15.89
CA SER A 358 6.01 -11.92 15.56
C SER A 358 7.35 -12.29 14.92
N TYR A 359 7.35 -12.42 13.59
CA TYR A 359 8.49 -12.92 12.84
C TYR A 359 9.36 -11.79 12.32
N VAL A 360 10.51 -11.60 12.99
CA VAL A 360 11.56 -10.69 12.53
C VAL A 360 12.41 -11.40 11.48
N ILE A 361 12.49 -10.83 10.29
CA ILE A 361 13.27 -11.40 9.19
C ILE A 361 14.75 -11.40 9.57
N LYS A 362 15.41 -12.54 9.32
CA LYS A 362 16.80 -12.79 9.77
C LYS A 362 17.83 -11.87 9.12
N ASP A 363 17.55 -11.38 7.91
CA ASP A 363 18.43 -10.44 7.23
C ASP A 363 18.42 -9.09 7.95
N PRO A 364 19.54 -8.65 8.55
CA PRO A 364 19.58 -7.42 9.32
C PRO A 364 19.37 -6.17 8.46
N HIS A 365 19.52 -6.26 7.14
CA HIS A 365 19.33 -5.14 6.22
C HIS A 365 17.93 -5.11 5.59
N TRP A 366 17.03 -6.02 5.98
CA TRP A 366 15.67 -6.06 5.44
C TRP A 366 14.93 -4.75 5.72
N SER A 367 14.70 -4.00 4.65
CA SER A 367 14.07 -2.68 4.57
C SER A 367 12.57 -2.78 4.26
N HIS A 368 11.90 -1.63 4.17
CA HIS A 368 10.46 -1.58 3.93
C HIS A 368 10.06 -2.24 2.60
N LEU A 369 10.78 -1.88 1.53
CA LEU A 369 10.46 -2.30 0.17
C LEU A 369 10.97 -3.70 -0.18
N ASP A 370 11.87 -4.29 0.62
CA ASP A 370 12.25 -5.69 0.46
C ASP A 370 11.04 -6.63 0.56
N MET A 371 10.03 -6.24 1.34
CA MET A 371 8.83 -7.03 1.55
C MET A 371 8.08 -7.35 0.24
N ASN A 372 8.06 -6.40 -0.70
CA ASN A 372 7.49 -6.63 -2.03
C ASN A 372 8.55 -7.02 -3.05
N TYR A 373 9.77 -6.47 -2.94
CA TYR A 373 10.70 -6.41 -4.08
C TYR A 373 12.00 -7.21 -3.95
N SER A 374 12.21 -7.88 -2.81
CA SER A 374 13.44 -8.64 -2.58
C SER A 374 13.48 -9.92 -3.41
N LYS A 375 14.59 -10.18 -4.10
CA LYS A 375 14.88 -11.49 -4.72
C LYS A 375 14.93 -12.64 -3.72
N ASN A 376 15.03 -12.35 -2.42
CA ASN A 376 15.05 -13.33 -1.35
C ASN A 376 13.66 -13.63 -0.74
N THR A 377 12.58 -13.02 -1.23
CA THR A 377 11.21 -13.21 -0.71
C THR A 377 10.83 -14.70 -0.64
N LYS A 378 11.11 -15.47 -1.71
CA LYS A 378 10.86 -16.92 -1.76
C LYS A 378 11.53 -17.71 -0.64
N ARG A 379 12.70 -17.26 -0.16
CA ARG A 379 13.49 -17.94 0.87
C ARG A 379 13.17 -17.45 2.28
N LEU A 380 13.00 -16.14 2.46
CA LEU A 380 12.98 -15.53 3.80
C LEU A 380 11.58 -15.19 4.31
N VAL A 381 10.60 -14.99 3.41
CA VAL A 381 9.26 -14.52 3.75
C VAL A 381 8.20 -15.57 3.38
N PHE A 382 8.22 -16.04 2.12
CA PHE A 382 7.20 -16.94 1.61
C PHE A 382 6.99 -18.23 2.42
N PRO A 383 8.02 -18.93 2.96
CA PRO A 383 7.80 -20.13 3.75
C PRO A 383 6.93 -19.89 4.99
N LYS A 384 7.06 -18.71 5.60
CA LYS A 384 6.24 -18.30 6.74
C LYS A 384 4.79 -18.06 6.32
N ILE A 385 4.59 -17.34 5.22
CA ILE A 385 3.27 -17.07 4.65
C ILE A 385 2.57 -18.38 4.30
N ASN A 386 3.25 -19.26 3.54
CA ASN A 386 2.70 -20.53 3.10
C ASN A 386 2.33 -21.44 4.29
N LYS A 387 3.14 -21.48 5.35
CA LYS A 387 2.81 -22.22 6.58
C LYS A 387 1.47 -21.78 7.16
N TYR A 388 1.21 -20.47 7.26
CA TYR A 388 -0.03 -19.98 7.85
C TYR A 388 -1.21 -20.08 6.89
N LEU A 389 -1.01 -19.81 5.60
CA LEU A 389 -2.06 -20.04 4.61
C LEU A 389 -2.49 -21.51 4.59
N SER A 390 -1.58 -22.48 4.68
CA SER A 390 -1.96 -23.90 4.71
C SER A 390 -2.66 -24.31 6.00
N MET A 391 -2.37 -23.66 7.14
CA MET A 391 -3.09 -23.89 8.40
C MET A 391 -4.53 -23.36 8.37
N PHE A 392 -4.79 -22.29 7.60
CA PHE A 392 -6.07 -21.58 7.59
C PHE A 392 -6.87 -21.74 6.28
N SER A 393 -6.32 -22.47 5.30
CA SER A 393 -7.00 -22.84 4.07
C SER A 393 -7.39 -24.30 4.13
N LEU A 394 -8.69 -24.56 4.37
CA LEU A 394 -9.28 -25.88 4.31
C LEU A 394 -9.89 -26.13 2.93
#